data_AF-A0A4R4P1J9-F1
#
_entry.id   AF-A0A4R4P1J9-F1
#
_cell.length_a   1.000
_cell.length_b   1.000
_cell.length_c   1.000
_cell.angle_alpha   90.00
_cell.angle_beta   90.00
_cell.angle_gamma   90.00
#
_symmetry.space_group_name_H-M   'P 1'
#
loop_
_entity.id
_entity.type
_entity.pdbx_description
1 polymer ?
#
loop_
_entity_poly.entity_id
_entity_poly.type
_entity_poly.pdbx_seq_one_letter_code
_entity_poly.pdbx_strand_id
1 'polypeptide(L)'
;MEHVETSQSPAAPLSAGAPHSTAASRSTGAQADALRGPAASRSSGAEHRARAKVLVAELHRMAAGTDDPAKRADLKRSADSLIRLATAYRP
;
A
#
# COMPACT_ATOMS: atom_id res chain seq x y z
N MET A 1 -20.43 56.49 17.38
CA MET A 1 -19.47 56.21 16.29
C MET A 1 -19.01 54.78 16.54
N GLU A 2 -19.75 53.73 16.16
CA GLU A 2 -20.14 53.35 14.77
C GLU A 2 -18.89 53.43 13.87
N HIS A 3 -18.38 52.37 13.23
CA HIS A 3 -19.07 51.30 12.52
C HIS A 3 -18.28 49.98 12.50
N VAL A 4 -19.05 48.91 12.29
CA VAL A 4 -18.68 47.56 11.89
C VAL A 4 -18.24 47.59 10.42
N GLU A 5 -17.09 47.01 10.05
CA GLU A 5 -16.77 46.74 8.64
C GLU A 5 -16.63 45.24 8.43
N THR A 6 -17.79 44.62 8.17
CA THR A 6 -17.90 43.33 7.51
C THR A 6 -17.87 43.60 6.01
N SER A 7 -16.82 43.17 5.30
CA SER A 7 -16.90 42.81 3.88
C SER A 7 -15.56 42.28 3.36
N GLN A 8 -15.43 40.96 3.23
CA GLN A 8 -14.77 40.45 2.02
C GLN A 8 -15.38 39.12 1.61
N SER A 9 -16.34 39.21 0.71
CA SER A 9 -16.90 38.09 -0.07
C SER A 9 -15.84 37.48 -1.01
N PRO A 10 -16.04 36.22 -1.45
CA PRO A 10 -15.01 35.39 -2.05
C PRO A 10 -14.78 35.71 -3.53
N ALA A 11 -13.52 35.93 -3.92
CA ALA A 11 -13.13 35.99 -5.31
C ALA A 11 -12.85 34.56 -5.84
N ALA A 12 -13.59 34.18 -6.89
CA ALA A 12 -13.47 32.93 -7.62
C ALA A 12 -12.06 32.74 -8.23
N PRO A 13 -11.53 31.50 -8.30
CA PRO A 13 -10.39 31.22 -9.17
C PRO A 13 -10.86 31.10 -10.63
N LEU A 14 -10.46 32.08 -11.45
CA LEU A 14 -10.55 32.00 -12.91
C LEU A 14 -9.54 30.97 -13.43
N SER A 15 -10.07 29.99 -14.14
CA SER A 15 -9.36 28.97 -14.90
C SER A 15 -8.61 29.59 -16.09
N ALA A 16 -7.32 29.31 -16.25
CA ALA A 16 -6.65 29.04 -17.54
C ALA A 16 -5.13 28.97 -17.37
N GLY A 17 -4.55 27.78 -17.57
CA GLY A 17 -3.10 27.61 -17.58
C GLY A 17 -2.65 26.16 -17.81
N ALA A 18 -2.98 25.62 -18.99
CA ALA A 18 -2.34 24.51 -19.69
C ALA A 18 -1.61 23.41 -18.87
N PRO A 19 -2.17 22.18 -18.74
CA PRO A 19 -1.33 21.02 -18.54
C PRO A 19 -0.58 20.74 -19.85
N HIS A 20 0.71 20.97 -19.80
CA HIS A 20 1.70 20.60 -20.80
C HIS A 20 1.49 19.12 -21.17
N SER A 21 1.02 18.90 -22.40
CA SER A 21 1.08 17.63 -23.10
C SER A 21 2.55 17.26 -23.32
N THR A 22 3.18 16.64 -22.33
CA THR A 22 4.35 15.82 -22.58
C THR A 22 3.86 14.40 -22.79
N ALA A 23 3.59 14.11 -24.06
CA ALA A 23 3.54 12.76 -24.60
C ALA A 23 4.92 12.10 -24.38
N ALA A 24 5.16 11.55 -23.21
CA ALA A 24 6.26 10.63 -22.96
C ALA A 24 5.76 9.21 -23.25
N SER A 25 5.94 8.83 -24.51
CA SER A 25 6.23 7.49 -25.00
C SER A 25 5.82 6.34 -24.07
N ARG A 26 4.61 5.82 -24.32
CA ARG A 26 4.20 4.47 -23.91
C ARG A 26 4.98 3.45 -24.75
N SER A 27 6.23 3.22 -24.36
CA SER A 27 7.14 2.29 -25.04
C SER A 27 7.92 1.44 -24.04
N THR A 28 7.23 0.75 -23.13
CA THR A 28 7.82 -0.38 -22.41
C THR A 28 6.81 -1.50 -22.21
N GLY A 29 6.14 -1.90 -23.29
CA GLY A 29 5.31 -3.10 -23.38
C GLY A 29 6.12 -4.37 -23.69
N ALA A 30 7.35 -4.50 -23.18
CA ALA A 30 8.27 -5.59 -23.54
C ALA A 30 9.00 -6.21 -22.34
N GLN A 31 8.43 -6.17 -21.13
CA GLN A 31 9.04 -6.82 -19.97
C GLN A 31 8.07 -7.49 -18.98
N ALA A 32 6.78 -7.59 -19.31
CA ALA A 32 5.79 -8.25 -18.46
C ALA A 32 5.53 -9.74 -18.82
N ASP A 33 6.30 -10.32 -19.76
CA ASP A 33 6.04 -11.67 -20.27
C ASP A 33 7.11 -12.71 -19.86
N ALA A 34 8.18 -12.32 -19.15
CA ALA A 34 9.29 -13.21 -18.78
C ALA A 34 9.20 -13.80 -17.36
N LEU A 35 8.18 -13.44 -16.58
CA LEU A 35 7.93 -13.99 -15.24
C LEU A 35 6.54 -14.65 -15.14
N ARG A 36 5.95 -15.02 -16.29
CA ARG A 36 4.84 -15.97 -16.32
C ARG A 36 5.39 -17.35 -15.96
N GLY A 37 5.72 -17.51 -14.68
CA GLY A 37 5.96 -18.80 -14.05
C GLY A 37 4.77 -19.72 -14.33
N PRO A 38 5.00 -21.04 -14.37
CA PRO A 38 3.96 -22.01 -14.73
C PRO A 38 2.75 -21.69 -13.87
N ALA A 39 1.61 -21.50 -14.53
CA ALA A 39 0.31 -21.14 -13.97
C ALA A 39 0.28 -21.31 -12.46
N ALA A 40 0.16 -20.21 -11.71
CA ALA A 40 -0.18 -20.24 -10.30
C ALA A 40 -1.44 -21.09 -10.16
N SER A 41 -1.24 -22.41 -10.01
CA SER A 41 -2.25 -23.35 -9.56
C SER A 41 -2.71 -22.71 -8.28
N ARG A 42 -3.94 -22.18 -8.31
CA ARG A 42 -4.53 -21.39 -7.23
C ARG A 42 -4.10 -22.03 -5.93
N SER A 43 -3.12 -21.42 -5.25
CA SER A 43 -2.53 -22.05 -4.07
C SER A 43 -3.69 -22.30 -3.14
N SER A 44 -3.88 -23.55 -2.71
CA SER A 44 -5.05 -23.86 -1.90
C SER A 44 -5.08 -22.92 -0.70
N GLY A 45 -6.27 -22.57 -0.20
CA GLY A 45 -6.36 -21.72 0.99
C GLY A 45 -5.56 -22.27 2.17
N ALA A 46 -5.36 -23.60 2.23
CA ALA A 46 -4.49 -24.25 3.20
C ALA A 46 -3.00 -23.93 3.00
N GLU A 47 -2.51 -23.97 1.76
CA GLU A 47 -1.13 -23.62 1.42
C GLU A 47 -0.84 -22.13 1.70
N HIS A 48 -1.77 -21.25 1.34
CA HIS A 48 -1.67 -19.83 1.64
C HIS A 48 -1.52 -19.58 3.15
N ARG A 49 -2.36 -20.24 3.98
CA ARG A 49 -2.27 -20.15 5.45
C ARG A 49 -0.97 -20.75 5.99
N ALA A 50 -0.47 -21.84 5.42
CA ALA A 50 0.79 -22.45 5.84
C ALA A 50 1.98 -21.50 5.61
N ARG A 51 2.05 -20.87 4.42
CA ARG A 51 3.07 -19.85 4.11
C ARG A 51 2.97 -18.64 5.03
N ALA A 52 1.75 -18.16 5.30
CA ALA A 52 1.52 -17.05 6.21
C ALA A 52 2.01 -17.36 7.63
N LYS A 53 1.78 -18.57 8.15
CA LYS A 53 2.27 -18.98 9.49
C LYS A 53 3.80 -18.90 9.61
N VAL A 54 4.53 -19.34 8.58
CA VAL A 54 6.00 -19.25 8.55
C VAL A 54 6.45 -17.80 8.60
N LEU A 55 5.85 -16.94 7.77
CA LEU A 55 6.18 -15.51 7.75
C LEU A 55 5.85 -14.80 9.07
N VAL A 56 4.72 -15.12 9.71
CA VAL A 56 4.39 -14.61 11.06
C VAL A 56 5.47 -14.99 12.07
N ALA A 57 5.92 -16.25 12.06
CA ALA A 57 6.97 -16.71 12.96
C ALA A 57 8.29 -15.95 12.76
N GLU A 58 8.69 -15.70 11.50
CA GLU A 58 9.88 -14.89 11.19
C GLU A 58 9.72 -13.43 11.65
N LEU A 59 8.55 -12.81 11.43
CA LEU A 59 8.28 -11.45 11.90
C LEU A 59 8.39 -11.35 13.43
N HIS A 60 7.86 -12.33 14.16
CA HIS A 60 8.00 -12.41 15.62
C HIS A 60 9.45 -12.61 16.06
N ARG A 61 10.20 -13.47 15.37
CA ARG A 61 11.62 -13.69 15.63
C ARG A 61 12.43 -12.41 15.44
N MET A 62 12.20 -11.68 14.35
CA MET A 62 12.83 -10.38 14.10
C MET A 62 12.43 -9.34 15.15
N ALA A 63 11.16 -9.30 15.57
CA ALA A 63 10.70 -8.37 16.59
C ALA A 63 11.35 -8.65 17.96
N ALA A 64 11.56 -9.93 18.31
CA ALA A 64 12.23 -10.33 19.55
C ALA A 64 13.72 -9.93 19.56
N GLY A 65 14.39 -9.97 18.41
CA GLY A 65 15.80 -9.58 18.27
C GLY A 65 16.03 -8.10 17.94
N THR A 66 14.99 -7.28 17.89
CA THR A 66 15.10 -5.84 17.56
C THR A 66 15.08 -5.01 18.84
N ASP A 67 16.11 -4.17 19.05
CA ASP A 67 16.18 -3.24 20.19
C ASP A 67 15.30 -2.00 20.04
N ASP A 68 15.10 -1.53 18.80
CA ASP A 68 14.26 -0.37 18.52
C ASP A 68 12.77 -0.68 18.80
N PRO A 69 12.13 0.03 19.76
CA PRO A 69 10.73 -0.19 20.09
C PRO A 69 9.78 0.14 18.92
N ALA A 70 10.12 1.11 18.07
CA ALA A 70 9.27 1.49 16.94
C ALA A 70 9.26 0.38 15.88
N LYS A 71 10.43 -0.06 15.43
CA LYS A 71 10.56 -1.19 14.51
C LYS A 71 9.95 -2.48 15.07
N ARG A 72 10.11 -2.75 16.37
CA ARG A 72 9.46 -3.90 17.03
C ARG A 72 7.93 -3.81 16.93
N ALA A 73 7.34 -2.64 17.14
CA ALA A 73 5.90 -2.44 17.01
C ALA A 73 5.42 -2.63 15.56
N ASP A 74 6.17 -2.11 14.59
CA ASP A 74 5.85 -2.26 13.17
C ASP A 74 5.88 -3.73 12.73
N LEU A 75 6.90 -4.50 13.13
CA LEU A 75 7.00 -5.93 12.83
C LEU A 75 5.82 -6.73 13.41
N LYS A 76 5.38 -6.41 14.64
CA LYS A 76 4.19 -7.03 15.24
C LYS A 76 2.93 -6.67 14.46
N ARG A 77 2.75 -5.40 14.08
CA ARG A 77 1.62 -4.94 13.27
C ARG A 77 1.59 -5.62 11.90
N SER A 78 2.74 -5.82 11.27
CA SER A 78 2.87 -6.57 10.02
C SER A 78 2.44 -8.02 10.18
N ALA A 79 2.83 -8.68 11.29
CA ALA A 79 2.41 -10.04 11.58
C ALA A 79 0.89 -10.15 11.74
N ASP A 80 0.27 -9.24 12.50
CA ASP A 80 -1.18 -9.18 12.67
C ASP A 80 -1.92 -8.94 11.34
N SER A 81 -1.38 -8.05 10.49
CA SER A 81 -1.93 -7.82 9.16
C SER A 81 -1.91 -9.09 8.31
N LEU A 82 -0.81 -9.85 8.35
CA LEU A 82 -0.67 -11.09 7.60
C LEU A 82 -1.64 -12.18 8.09
N ILE A 83 -1.86 -12.29 9.39
CA ILE A 83 -2.87 -13.19 9.97
C ILE A 83 -4.26 -12.84 9.44
N ARG A 84 -4.63 -11.56 9.45
CA ARG A 84 -5.94 -11.11 8.94
C ARG A 84 -6.11 -11.43 7.47
N LEU A 85 -5.11 -11.13 6.64
CA LEU A 85 -5.15 -11.42 5.20
C LEU A 85 -5.25 -12.93 4.93
N ALA A 86 -4.44 -13.74 5.61
CA ALA A 86 -4.45 -15.18 5.43
C ALA A 86 -5.74 -15.85 5.89
N THR A 87 -6.41 -15.25 6.89
CA THR A 87 -7.72 -15.71 7.38
C THR A 87 -8.86 -15.28 6.45
N ALA A 88 -8.76 -14.08 5.86
CA ALA A 88 -9.73 -13.57 4.90
C ALA A 88 -9.60 -14.21 3.51
N TYR A 89 -8.49 -14.90 3.22
CA TYR A 89 -8.26 -15.54 1.94
C TYR A 89 -9.24 -16.70 1.69
N ARG A 90 -10.16 -16.51 0.74
CA ARG A 90 -11.07 -17.52 0.21
C ARG A 90 -10.64 -17.86 -1.24
N PRO A 91 -10.17 -19.09 -1.51
CA PRO A 91 -9.68 -19.51 -2.83
C PRO A 91 -10.79 -19.70 -3.87
#